data_AF-A0A1J3IIH5-F1
#
_entry.id   AF-A0A1J3IIH5-F1
#
_cell.length_a   1.000
_cell.length_b   1.000
_cell.length_c   1.000
_cell.angle_alpha   90.00
_cell.angle_beta   90.00
_cell.angle_gamma   90.00
#
_symmetry.space_group_name_H-M   'P 1'
#
loop_
_entity.id
_entity.type
_entity.pdbx_description
1 polymer ?
#
loop_
_entity_poly.entity_id
_entity_poly.type
_entity_poly.pdbx_seq_one_letter_code
_entity_poly.pdbx_strand_id
1 'polypeptide(L)'
;LRYDPSHIEDFIEFLLKSGRWQESAESLASVLNGEFQSSKGKSKHSLWMDLLDVVVHHADEVSGLNVDAIIRGGIRKFKEEVGMLWTSLADYY
;
A
#
# COMPACT_ATOMS: atom_id res chain seq x y z
N LEU A 1 -21.84 4.10 -9.36
CA LEU A 1 -21.60 4.09 -7.90
C LEU A 1 -20.30 4.87 -7.68
N ARG A 2 -20.39 6.15 -7.29
CA ARG A 2 -19.21 6.97 -6.98
C ARG A 2 -18.71 6.47 -5.63
N TYR A 3 -17.53 5.84 -5.60
CA TYR A 3 -16.86 5.54 -4.34
C TYR A 3 -16.43 6.87 -3.74
N ASP A 4 -17.15 7.33 -2.72
CA ASP A 4 -16.72 8.47 -1.93
C ASP A 4 -15.34 8.17 -1.33
N PRO A 5 -14.31 9.00 -1.62
CA PRO A 5 -12.96 8.74 -1.16
C PRO A 5 -12.84 8.68 0.38
N SER A 6 -13.82 9.21 1.13
CA SER A 6 -13.92 9.03 2.58
C SER A 6 -14.09 7.56 2.98
N HIS A 7 -14.89 6.78 2.26
CA HIS A 7 -15.23 5.43 2.68
C HIS A 7 -14.10 4.44 2.44
N ILE A 8 -13.25 4.68 1.43
CA ILE A 8 -12.20 3.72 1.10
C ILE A 8 -11.05 3.73 2.13
N GLU A 9 -10.77 4.88 2.75
CA GLU A 9 -9.81 4.97 3.86
C GLU A 9 -10.31 4.18 5.08
N ASP A 10 -11.58 4.35 5.46
CA ASP A 10 -12.20 3.59 6.55
C ASP A 10 -12.24 2.09 6.24
N PHE A 11 -12.49 1.74 4.98
CA PHE A 11 -12.51 0.34 4.53
C PHE A 11 -11.13 -0.30 4.63
N ILE A 12 -10.06 0.38 4.19
CA ILE A 12 -8.69 -0.10 4.33
C ILE A 12 -8.33 -0.27 5.80
N GLU A 13 -8.63 0.72 6.65
CA GLU A 13 -8.34 0.63 8.09
C GLU A 13 -9.08 -0.53 8.75
N PHE A 14 -10.32 -0.78 8.33
CA PHE A 14 -11.09 -1.93 8.78
C PHE A 14 -10.45 -3.26 8.36
N LEU A 15 -9.98 -3.37 7.12
CA LEU A 15 -9.32 -4.59 6.63
C LEU A 15 -7.99 -4.86 7.35
N LEU A 16 -7.19 -3.82 7.59
CA LEU A 16 -5.95 -3.90 8.37
C LEU A 16 -6.24 -4.38 9.80
N LYS A 17 -7.24 -3.79 10.47
CA LYS A 17 -7.66 -4.22 11.82
C LYS A 17 -8.21 -5.64 11.86
N SER A 18 -8.81 -6.09 10.76
CA SER A 18 -9.39 -7.43 10.63
C SER A 18 -8.34 -8.49 10.26
N GLY A 19 -7.08 -8.12 10.03
CA GLY A 19 -6.02 -9.03 9.58
C GLY A 19 -6.23 -9.52 8.15
N ARG A 20 -7.01 -8.81 7.32
CA ARG A 20 -7.24 -9.16 5.92
C ARG A 20 -6.19 -8.48 5.05
N TRP A 21 -4.95 -8.97 5.10
CA TRP A 21 -3.81 -8.36 4.43
C TRP A 21 -3.94 -8.33 2.91
N GLN A 22 -4.41 -9.43 2.31
CA GLN A 22 -4.64 -9.52 0.86
C GLN A 22 -5.60 -8.42 0.37
N GLU A 23 -6.80 -8.36 0.93
CA GLU A 23 -7.82 -7.39 0.54
C GLU A 23 -7.38 -5.95 0.85
N SER A 24 -6.62 -5.74 1.94
CA SER A 24 -6.05 -4.44 2.27
C SER A 24 -5.07 -4.00 1.19
N ALA A 25 -4.17 -4.90 0.79
CA ALA A 25 -3.14 -4.62 -0.20
C ALA A 25 -3.74 -4.37 -1.60
N GLU A 26 -4.75 -5.14 -2.00
CA GLU A 26 -5.50 -4.91 -3.25
C GLU A 26 -6.24 -3.56 -3.24
N SER A 27 -6.92 -3.24 -2.13
CA SER A 27 -7.64 -1.97 -1.96
C SER A 27 -6.67 -0.79 -2.02
N LEU A 28 -5.53 -0.88 -1.31
CA LEU A 28 -4.46 0.11 -1.33
C LEU A 28 -3.87 0.27 -2.75
N ALA A 29 -3.55 -0.82 -3.43
CA ALA A 29 -3.03 -0.78 -4.80
C ALA A 29 -4.02 -0.14 -5.78
N SER A 30 -5.31 -0.44 -5.66
CA SER A 30 -6.37 0.17 -6.47
C SER A 30 -6.46 1.67 -6.23
N VAL A 31 -6.43 2.09 -4.96
CA VAL A 31 -6.46 3.50 -4.55
C VAL A 31 -5.22 4.25 -5.07
N LEU A 32 -4.06 3.62 -5.00
CA LEU A 32 -2.78 4.21 -5.41
C LEU A 32 -2.58 4.28 -6.92
N ASN A 33 -3.18 3.35 -7.67
CA ASN A 33 -3.24 3.37 -9.13
C ASN A 33 -4.28 4.38 -9.67
N GLY A 34 -5.32 4.70 -8.89
CA GLY A 34 -6.34 5.67 -9.26
C GLY A 34 -6.01 7.14 -8.98
N GLU A 35 -6.92 8.02 -9.37
CA GLU A 35 -6.97 9.43 -8.95
C GLU A 35 -7.51 9.56 -7.53
N PHE A 36 -6.86 8.92 -6.55
CA PHE A 36 -7.28 9.08 -5.17
C PHE A 36 -7.05 10.52 -4.68
N GLN A 37 -8.14 11.15 -4.22
CA GLN A 37 -8.13 12.40 -3.46
C GLN A 37 -8.52 12.06 -2.04
N SER A 38 -7.60 12.18 -1.09
CA SER A 38 -7.92 11.89 0.31
C SER A 38 -8.99 12.81 0.82
N SER A 39 -10.01 12.24 1.45
CA SER A 39 -11.05 13.01 2.13
C SER A 39 -10.68 13.33 3.59
N LYS A 40 -9.83 12.52 4.26
CA LYS A 40 -9.33 12.80 5.62
C LYS A 40 -7.97 13.51 5.68
N GLY A 41 -7.37 13.82 4.52
CA GLY A 41 -6.05 14.44 4.44
C GLY A 41 -4.87 13.47 4.57
N LYS A 42 -5.10 12.15 4.52
CA LYS A 42 -4.00 11.19 4.34
C LYS A 42 -3.31 11.46 3.01
N SER A 43 -1.99 11.60 3.04
CA SER A 43 -1.21 11.71 1.81
C SER A 43 -1.22 10.38 1.06
N LYS A 44 -1.13 10.43 -0.27
CA LYS A 44 -0.85 9.21 -1.08
C LYS A 44 0.41 8.49 -0.60
N HIS A 45 1.35 9.25 -0.02
CA HIS A 45 2.55 8.72 0.61
C HIS A 45 2.23 7.83 1.82
N SER A 46 1.38 8.28 2.75
CA SER A 46 1.00 7.48 3.92
C SER A 46 0.32 6.15 3.53
N LEU A 47 -0.55 6.17 2.52
CA LEU A 47 -1.16 4.95 1.99
C LEU A 47 -0.13 4.03 1.31
N TRP A 48 0.89 4.62 0.68
CA TRP A 48 1.97 3.83 0.10
C TRP A 48 2.78 3.14 1.18
N MET A 49 3.04 3.81 2.31
CA MET A 49 3.71 3.21 3.46
C MET A 49 2.89 2.09 4.09
N ASP A 50 1.58 2.31 4.27
CA ASP A 50 0.66 1.25 4.75
C ASP A 50 0.71 0.02 3.82
N LEU A 51 0.72 0.22 2.49
CA LEU A 51 0.83 -0.90 1.53
C LEU A 51 2.16 -1.63 1.65
N LEU A 52 3.25 -0.88 1.81
CA LEU A 52 4.57 -1.45 1.87
C LEU A 52 4.78 -2.25 3.15
N ASP A 53 4.29 -1.74 4.27
CA ASP A 53 4.33 -2.43 5.56
C ASP A 53 3.61 -3.78 5.50
N VAL A 54 2.39 -3.79 4.92
CA VAL A 54 1.62 -5.01 4.69
C VAL A 54 2.36 -5.97 3.78
N VAL A 55 2.92 -5.49 2.68
CA VAL A 55 3.57 -6.36 1.69
C VAL A 55 4.91 -6.90 2.21
N VAL A 56 5.65 -6.15 3.03
CA VAL A 56 6.93 -6.60 3.59
C VAL A 56 6.71 -7.55 4.77
N HIS A 57 5.82 -7.21 5.71
CA HIS A 57 5.60 -8.03 6.90
C HIS A 57 4.65 -9.22 6.67
N HIS A 58 3.73 -9.10 5.73
CA HIS A 58 2.70 -10.12 5.43
C HIS A 58 2.81 -10.64 4.00
N ALA A 59 4.01 -10.65 3.42
CA ALA A 59 4.26 -11.17 2.06
C ALA A 59 3.75 -12.60 1.85
N ASP A 60 3.82 -13.45 2.88
CA ASP A 60 3.38 -14.85 2.84
C ASP A 60 1.84 -14.97 2.76
N GLU A 61 1.12 -14.04 3.39
CA GLU A 61 -0.35 -13.99 3.39
C GLU A 61 -0.91 -13.26 2.16
N VAL A 62 -0.10 -12.39 1.54
CA VAL A 62 -0.48 -11.60 0.36
C VAL A 62 -0.03 -12.32 -0.92
N SER A 63 -0.82 -13.30 -1.35
CA SER A 63 -0.61 -14.03 -2.60
C SER A 63 -1.13 -13.27 -3.82
N GLY A 64 -0.28 -13.00 -4.80
CA GLY A 64 -0.67 -12.48 -6.12
C GLY A 64 -0.41 -10.98 -6.33
N LEU A 65 0.05 -10.26 -5.30
CA LEU A 65 0.65 -8.95 -5.48
C LEU A 65 2.14 -9.08 -5.80
N ASN A 66 2.59 -8.38 -6.83
CA ASN A 66 3.98 -8.42 -7.24
C ASN A 66 4.78 -7.44 -6.38
N VAL A 67 5.30 -7.93 -5.25
CA VAL A 67 6.05 -7.16 -4.24
C VAL A 67 7.16 -6.32 -4.86
N ASP A 68 7.93 -6.93 -5.77
CA ASP A 68 8.99 -6.24 -6.51
C ASP A 68 8.44 -5.08 -7.35
N ALA A 69 7.29 -5.24 -8.00
CA ALA A 69 6.65 -4.17 -8.76
C ALA A 69 6.17 -3.02 -7.86
N ILE A 70 5.68 -3.33 -6.66
CA ILE A 70 5.22 -2.32 -5.67
C ILE A 70 6.40 -1.56 -5.10
N ILE A 71 7.46 -2.24 -4.69
CA ILE A 71 8.67 -1.61 -4.16
C ILE A 71 9.34 -0.75 -5.25
N ARG A 72 9.47 -1.26 -6.48
CA ARG A 72 9.97 -0.46 -7.62
C ARG A 72 9.08 0.74 -7.95
N GLY A 73 7.75 0.57 -7.84
CA GLY A 73 6.78 1.65 -7.98
C GLY A 73 6.99 2.74 -6.93
N GLY A 74 7.18 2.35 -5.67
CA GLY A 74 7.50 3.23 -4.55
C GLY A 74 8.80 3.97 -4.74
N ILE A 75 9.86 3.26 -5.16
CA ILE A 75 11.19 3.83 -5.43
C ILE A 75 11.11 4.94 -6.48
N ARG A 76 10.30 4.75 -7.53
CA ARG A 76 10.12 5.73 -8.60
C ARG A 76 9.35 6.96 -8.15
N LYS A 77 8.43 6.83 -7.19
CA LYS A 77 7.53 7.88 -6.72
C LYS A 77 8.10 8.67 -5.54
N PHE A 78 8.81 8.01 -4.64
CA PHE A 78 9.32 8.57 -3.39
C PHE A 78 10.83 8.40 -3.34
N LYS A 79 11.53 9.33 -4.00
CA LYS A 79 12.98 9.28 -4.22
C LYS A 79 13.82 9.43 -2.95
N GLU A 80 13.23 9.98 -1.88
CA GLU A 80 13.90 10.29 -0.62
C GLU A 80 13.99 9.09 0.34
N GLU A 81 13.05 8.14 0.27
CA GLU A 81 13.03 6.94 1.15
C GLU A 81 13.45 5.65 0.42
N VAL A 82 13.91 5.79 -0.82
CA VAL A 82 14.43 4.71 -1.69
C VAL A 82 15.50 3.87 -0.98
N GLY A 83 16.36 4.52 -0.19
CA GLY A 83 17.42 3.82 0.52
C GLY A 83 16.90 2.72 1.44
N MET A 84 15.86 3.00 2.22
CA MET A 84 15.24 2.03 3.12
C MET A 84 14.49 0.95 2.36
N LEU A 85 13.82 1.33 1.27
CA LEU A 85 13.08 0.42 0.39
C LEU A 85 13.97 -0.63 -0.28
N TRP A 86 15.17 -0.24 -0.75
CA TRP A 86 16.14 -1.20 -1.29
C TRP A 86 16.69 -2.12 -0.21
N THR A 87 16.91 -1.63 1.01
CA THR A 87 17.34 -2.47 2.12
C THR A 87 16.28 -3.51 2.46
N SER A 88 15.01 -3.14 2.53
CA SER A 88 13.91 -4.08 2.78
C SER A 88 13.72 -5.09 1.62
N LEU A 89 13.93 -4.67 0.37
CA LEU A 89 13.91 -5.59 -0.78
C LEU A 89 15.07 -6.60 -0.70
N ALA A 90 16.25 -6.15 -0.26
CA ALA A 90 17.42 -6.99 -0.09
C ALA A 90 17.28 -7.94 1.11
N ASP A 91 16.54 -7.56 2.15
CA ASP A 91 16.27 -8.42 3.32
C ASP A 91 15.18 -9.46 3.03
N TYR A 92 14.30 -9.17 2.05
CA TYR A 92 13.27 -10.09 1.58
C TYR A 92 13.80 -11.23 0.69
N TYR A 93 14.97 -11.06 0.07
CA TYR A 93 15.61 -12.03 -0.84
C TYR A 93 16.80 -12.73 -0.19
#